data_AF-A0A8B6Y7S1-F1
#
_entry.id   AF-A0A8B6Y7S1-F1
#
_cell.length_a   1.000
_cell.length_b   1.000
_cell.length_c   1.000
_cell.angle_alpha   90.00
_cell.angle_beta   90.00
_cell.angle_gamma   90.00
#
_symmetry.space_group_name_H-M   'P 1'
#
loop_
_entity.id
_entity.type
_entity.pdbx_description
1 polymer ?
#
loop_
_entity_poly.entity_id
_entity_poly.type
_entity_poly.pdbx_seq_one_letter_code
_entity_poly.pdbx_strand_id
1 'polypeptide(L)'
;MSRTRFQLILKFLHFNNNNDPNYDVIDENRDRLHKVRPLIELIRDRCKNVFCPGQNLSVDESLVLFKGRLHFKQYIRTKRARFGIKLYELTTSSGITLDFLVYCGKGMFYEDGNEDMPSTERIPAALMEPFLDEGHILFTDNYYTSPSLVTFLLGRHTPLWDS
;
A
#
# COMPACT_ATOMS: atom_id res chain seq x y z
N MET A 1 -32.37 5.78 -6.95
CA MET A 1 -32.04 6.86 -5.98
C MET A 1 -32.12 8.20 -6.70
N SER A 2 -32.66 9.27 -6.10
CA SER A 2 -32.69 10.58 -6.76
C SER A 2 -31.30 11.22 -6.79
N ARG A 3 -31.06 12.10 -7.79
CA ARG A 3 -29.81 12.88 -7.90
C ARG A 3 -29.48 13.61 -6.59
N THR A 4 -30.47 14.26 -5.99
CA THR A 4 -30.31 15.00 -4.73
C THR A 4 -29.86 14.08 -3.59
N ARG A 5 -30.51 12.92 -3.45
CA ARG A 5 -30.14 11.96 -2.39
C ARG A 5 -28.71 11.43 -2.60
N PHE A 6 -28.34 11.12 -3.83
CA PHE A 6 -26.98 10.66 -4.15
C PHE A 6 -25.92 11.71 -3.81
N GLN A 7 -26.14 12.98 -4.19
CA GLN A 7 -25.22 14.07 -3.90
C GLN A 7 -25.08 14.35 -2.39
N LEU A 8 -26.19 14.25 -1.63
CA LEU A 8 -26.15 14.38 -0.18
C LEU A 8 -25.32 13.26 0.47
N ILE A 9 -25.52 12.02 0.04
CA ILE A 9 -24.73 10.88 0.53
C ILE A 9 -23.25 11.11 0.23
N LEU A 10 -22.89 11.46 -1.01
CA LEU A 10 -21.49 11.73 -1.38
C LEU A 10 -20.85 12.86 -0.56
N LYS A 11 -21.61 13.90 -0.23
CA LYS A 11 -21.11 15.06 0.52
C LYS A 11 -20.78 14.73 1.98
N PHE A 12 -21.54 13.83 2.59
CA PHE A 12 -21.46 13.49 4.01
C PHE A 12 -20.95 12.07 4.27
N LEU A 13 -20.33 11.44 3.27
CA LEU A 13 -19.75 10.10 3.41
C LEU A 13 -18.47 10.17 4.23
N HIS A 14 -18.44 9.45 5.35
CA HIS A 14 -17.29 9.37 6.26
C HIS A 14 -17.08 7.92 6.69
N PHE A 15 -15.81 7.56 6.93
CA PHE A 15 -15.41 6.20 7.31
C PHE A 15 -14.70 6.12 8.67
N ASN A 16 -14.47 7.26 9.33
CA ASN A 16 -13.89 7.31 10.67
C ASN A 16 -14.49 8.45 11.50
N ASN A 17 -14.32 8.38 12.82
CA ASN A 17 -14.81 9.37 13.79
C ASN A 17 -13.98 10.66 13.73
N ASN A 18 -14.61 11.78 13.35
CA ASN A 18 -13.92 13.08 13.32
C ASN A 18 -13.61 13.66 14.71
N ASN A 19 -14.18 13.09 15.78
CA ASN A 19 -13.97 13.49 17.17
C ASN A 19 -13.04 12.51 17.92
N ASP A 20 -12.19 11.76 17.21
CA ASP A 20 -11.21 10.90 17.86
C ASP A 20 -10.21 11.75 18.66
N PRO A 21 -10.15 11.61 20.00
CA PRO A 21 -9.24 12.40 20.84
C PRO A 21 -7.76 12.08 20.58
N ASN A 22 -7.45 10.95 19.94
CA ASN A 22 -6.09 10.54 19.61
C ASN A 22 -5.64 11.06 18.23
N TYR A 23 -6.49 11.79 17.51
CA TYR A 23 -6.19 12.32 16.19
C TYR A 23 -6.11 13.86 16.21
N ASP A 24 -4.88 14.38 16.11
CA ASP A 24 -4.63 15.80 15.87
C ASP A 24 -4.23 16.03 14.40
N VAL A 25 -4.91 16.95 13.73
CA VAL A 25 -4.62 17.35 12.34
C VAL A 25 -3.31 18.16 12.26
N ILE A 26 -2.89 18.78 13.35
CA ILE A 26 -1.69 19.63 13.41
C ILE A 26 -0.43 18.79 13.61
N ASP A 27 -0.54 17.64 14.29
CA ASP A 27 0.59 16.73 14.51
C ASP A 27 1.18 16.24 13.17
N GLU A 28 2.49 16.39 13.00
CA GLU A 28 3.21 15.96 11.79
C GLU A 28 3.31 14.45 11.66
N ASN A 29 3.29 13.73 12.79
CA ASN A 29 3.39 12.27 12.87
C ASN A 29 2.02 11.57 12.82
N ARG A 30 0.93 12.34 12.69
CA ARG A 30 -0.43 11.80 12.62
C ARG A 30 -0.60 10.78 11.49
N ASP A 31 -1.54 9.85 11.68
CA ASP A 31 -1.99 8.99 10.60
C ASP A 31 -2.67 9.81 9.50
N ARG A 32 -1.97 10.01 8.37
CA ARG A 32 -2.47 10.77 7.21
C ARG A 32 -3.65 10.09 6.52
N LEU A 33 -3.90 8.81 6.78
CA LEU A 33 -5.03 8.04 6.27
C LEU A 33 -6.18 7.93 7.28
N HIS A 34 -6.07 8.50 8.48
CA HIS A 34 -7.02 8.32 9.59
C HIS A 34 -8.49 8.33 9.14
N LYS A 35 -8.91 9.32 8.32
CA LYS A 35 -10.30 9.48 7.85
C LYS A 35 -10.84 8.32 7.00
N VAL A 36 -9.97 7.53 6.39
CA VAL A 36 -10.29 6.41 5.51
C VAL A 36 -9.64 5.10 5.97
N ARG A 37 -8.93 5.10 7.11
CA ARG A 37 -8.18 3.96 7.65
C ARG A 37 -9.03 2.70 7.77
N PRO A 38 -10.25 2.73 8.37
CA PRO A 38 -11.07 1.52 8.49
C PRO A 38 -11.49 0.94 7.14
N LEU A 39 -11.74 1.80 6.14
CA LEU A 39 -12.08 1.36 4.80
C LEU A 39 -10.87 0.72 4.09
N ILE A 40 -9.69 1.33 4.22
CA ILE A 40 -8.47 0.79 3.60
C ILE A 40 -8.13 -0.57 4.20
N GLU A 41 -8.16 -0.70 5.52
CA GLU A 41 -7.88 -1.96 6.22
C GLU A 41 -8.88 -3.04 5.83
N LEU A 42 -10.17 -2.70 5.75
CA LEU A 42 -11.20 -3.61 5.27
C LEU A 42 -10.90 -4.12 3.85
N ILE A 43 -10.53 -3.23 2.92
CA ILE A 43 -10.22 -3.64 1.54
C ILE A 43 -8.96 -4.51 1.51
N ARG A 44 -7.90 -4.11 2.23
CA ARG A 44 -6.65 -4.88 2.32
C ARG A 44 -6.87 -6.28 2.87
N ASP A 45 -7.61 -6.40 3.97
CA ASP A 45 -7.96 -7.69 4.57
C ASP A 45 -8.72 -8.58 3.57
N ARG A 46 -9.67 -8.00 2.82
CA ARG A 46 -10.39 -8.75 1.78
C ARG A 46 -9.48 -9.17 0.62
N CYS A 47 -8.56 -8.32 0.17
CA CYS A 47 -7.61 -8.68 -0.89
C CYS A 47 -6.75 -9.89 -0.50
N LYS A 48 -6.27 -9.94 0.76
CA LYS A 48 -5.44 -11.03 1.28
C LYS A 48 -6.18 -12.35 1.36
N ASN A 49 -7.45 -12.31 1.78
CA ASN A 49 -8.19 -13.50 2.17
C ASN A 49 -9.08 -14.08 1.04
N VAL A 50 -9.33 -13.34 -0.03
CA VAL A 50 -10.26 -13.77 -1.10
C VAL A 50 -9.60 -14.68 -2.13
N PHE A 51 -8.28 -14.60 -2.31
CA PHE A 51 -7.58 -15.35 -3.34
C PHE A 51 -6.33 -16.04 -2.77
N CYS A 52 -6.20 -17.34 -3.03
CA CYS A 52 -4.98 -18.08 -2.75
C CYS A 52 -4.06 -17.96 -3.98
N PRO A 53 -2.92 -17.24 -3.87
CA PRO A 53 -2.05 -17.04 -5.01
C PRO A 53 -1.29 -18.30 -5.40
N GLY A 54 -0.91 -18.36 -6.68
CA GLY A 54 0.13 -19.28 -7.13
C GLY A 54 1.52 -18.76 -6.77
N GLN A 55 2.54 -19.49 -7.19
CA GLN A 55 3.94 -19.24 -6.79
C GLN A 55 4.46 -17.83 -7.14
N ASN A 56 4.07 -17.25 -8.27
CA ASN A 56 4.72 -16.03 -8.78
C ASN A 56 3.95 -14.77 -8.35
N LEU A 57 4.62 -13.93 -7.56
CA LEU A 57 4.10 -12.68 -7.03
C LEU A 57 4.96 -11.50 -7.46
N SER A 58 4.38 -10.34 -7.67
CA SER A 58 5.09 -9.13 -8.08
C SER A 58 4.73 -7.92 -7.23
N VAL A 59 5.74 -7.14 -6.85
CA VAL A 59 5.56 -5.82 -6.25
C VAL A 59 5.80 -4.75 -7.32
N ASP A 60 4.81 -3.88 -7.51
CA ASP A 60 4.88 -2.73 -8.41
C ASP A 60 4.04 -1.57 -7.84
N GLU A 61 3.99 -0.46 -8.55
CA GLU A 61 3.38 0.78 -8.12
C GLU A 61 2.28 1.23 -9.07
N SER A 62 1.14 1.57 -8.50
CA SER A 62 0.02 2.16 -9.21
C SER A 62 -0.18 3.63 -8.81
N LEU A 63 -0.92 4.37 -9.64
CA LEU A 63 -1.24 5.77 -9.39
C LEU A 63 -2.73 6.01 -9.58
N VAL A 64 -3.44 6.18 -8.47
CA VAL A 64 -4.86 6.51 -8.47
C VAL A 64 -5.02 8.00 -8.77
N LEU A 65 -5.66 8.33 -9.90
CA LEU A 65 -5.86 9.72 -10.32
C LEU A 65 -6.58 10.52 -9.24
N PHE A 66 -5.92 11.57 -8.75
CA PHE A 66 -6.49 12.50 -7.78
C PHE A 66 -5.98 13.92 -8.01
N LYS A 67 -6.90 14.86 -8.25
CA LYS A 67 -6.56 16.27 -8.57
C LYS A 67 -6.80 17.24 -7.41
N GLY A 68 -7.37 16.78 -6.30
CA GLY A 68 -7.64 17.62 -5.14
C GLY A 68 -6.38 18.05 -4.37
N ARG A 69 -6.60 18.77 -3.26
CA ARG A 69 -5.55 19.12 -2.30
C ARG A 69 -5.33 17.94 -1.37
N LEU A 70 -4.11 17.41 -1.35
CA LEU A 70 -3.70 16.29 -0.52
C LEU A 70 -2.18 16.36 -0.32
N HIS A 71 -1.72 16.22 0.92
CA HIS A 71 -0.32 16.41 1.29
C HIS A 71 0.63 15.41 0.62
N PHE A 72 0.21 14.15 0.46
CA PHE A 72 1.04 13.07 -0.08
C PHE A 72 0.73 12.74 -1.55
N LYS A 73 0.07 13.66 -2.27
CA LYS A 73 -0.14 13.52 -3.72
C LYS A 73 1.20 13.47 -4.45
N GLN A 74 1.36 12.47 -5.30
CA GLN A 74 2.57 12.24 -6.09
C GLN A 74 2.42 12.74 -7.51
N TYR A 75 3.54 13.17 -8.09
CA TYR A 75 3.69 13.44 -9.51
C TYR A 75 4.62 12.40 -10.14
N ILE A 76 4.09 11.59 -11.06
CA ILE A 76 4.85 10.57 -11.78
C ILE A 76 4.72 10.83 -13.28
N ARG A 77 5.77 11.38 -13.88
CA ARG A 77 5.78 11.84 -15.29
C ARG A 77 5.39 10.75 -16.28
N THR A 78 5.77 9.51 -16.01
CA THR A 78 5.58 8.34 -16.89
C THR A 78 4.17 7.77 -16.84
N LYS A 79 3.38 8.01 -15.78
CA LYS A 79 2.02 7.46 -15.63
C LYS A 79 1.00 8.40 -16.29
N ARG A 80 -0.05 7.82 -16.91
CA ARG A 80 -1.10 8.56 -17.66
C ARG A 80 -1.79 9.66 -16.84
N ALA A 81 -2.12 9.37 -15.58
CA ALA A 81 -2.77 10.32 -14.68
C ALA A 81 -1.85 11.51 -14.29
N ARG A 82 -0.53 11.30 -14.32
CA ARG A 82 0.57 12.16 -13.86
C ARG A 82 0.51 12.60 -12.40
N PHE A 83 -0.66 12.97 -11.88
CA PHE A 83 -0.90 13.36 -10.50
C PHE A 83 -1.88 12.39 -9.84
N GLY A 84 -1.56 11.93 -8.64
CA GLY A 84 -2.44 11.00 -7.94
C GLY A 84 -1.94 10.54 -6.58
N ILE A 85 -2.65 9.57 -6.03
CA ILE A 85 -2.26 8.83 -4.82
C ILE A 85 -1.46 7.62 -5.30
N LYS A 86 -0.19 7.53 -4.91
CA LYS A 86 0.67 6.39 -5.24
C LYS A 86 0.33 5.22 -4.32
N LEU A 87 0.15 4.04 -4.89
CA LEU A 87 0.02 2.78 -4.17
C LEU A 87 1.23 1.90 -4.49
N TYR A 88 1.67 1.14 -3.50
CA TYR A 88 2.54 -0.02 -3.67
C TYR A 88 1.66 -1.25 -3.61
N GLU A 89 1.73 -2.16 -4.57
CA GLU A 89 0.79 -3.26 -4.71
C GLU A 89 1.54 -4.58 -4.84
N LEU A 90 1.12 -5.57 -4.06
CA LEU A 90 1.49 -6.97 -4.26
C LEU A 90 0.43 -7.62 -5.14
N THR A 91 0.87 -8.22 -6.23
CA THR A 91 -0.01 -8.76 -7.26
C THR A 91 0.42 -10.17 -7.66
N THR A 92 -0.54 -10.95 -8.16
CA THR A 92 -0.25 -12.22 -8.82
C THR A 92 0.15 -11.99 -10.27
N SER A 93 0.74 -12.99 -10.92
CA SER A 93 1.02 -12.96 -12.37
C SER A 93 -0.22 -12.74 -13.27
N SER A 94 -1.42 -12.97 -12.74
CA SER A 94 -2.69 -12.71 -13.44
C SER A 94 -3.27 -11.31 -13.21
N GLY A 95 -2.59 -10.48 -12.42
CA GLY A 95 -2.99 -9.09 -12.11
C GLY A 95 -3.97 -8.95 -10.94
N ILE A 96 -4.22 -10.01 -10.16
CA ILE A 96 -5.01 -9.92 -8.93
C ILE A 96 -4.15 -9.28 -7.83
N THR A 97 -4.66 -8.20 -7.21
CA THR A 97 -4.02 -7.56 -6.05
C THR A 97 -4.29 -8.34 -4.76
N LEU A 98 -3.22 -8.71 -4.07
CA LEU A 98 -3.24 -9.43 -2.79
C LEU A 98 -3.13 -8.49 -1.60
N ASP A 99 -2.30 -7.46 -1.71
CA ASP A 99 -2.19 -6.40 -0.70
C ASP A 99 -1.71 -5.10 -1.35
N PHE A 100 -1.89 -3.98 -0.66
CA PHE A 100 -1.35 -2.71 -1.08
C PHE A 100 -1.03 -1.78 0.09
N LEU A 101 -0.09 -0.86 -0.11
CA LEU A 101 0.25 0.22 0.81
C LEU A 101 0.04 1.57 0.13
N VAL A 102 -0.57 2.52 0.84
CA VAL A 102 -0.76 3.88 0.34
C VAL A 102 0.43 4.74 0.71
N TYR A 103 1.10 5.31 -0.29
CA TYR A 103 2.19 6.25 -0.05
C TYR A 103 1.68 7.47 0.73
N CYS A 104 2.23 7.68 1.93
CA CYS A 104 1.87 8.81 2.80
C CYS A 104 3.01 9.81 3.03
N GLY A 105 4.18 9.60 2.42
CA GLY A 105 5.39 10.38 2.69
C GLY A 105 6.32 9.70 3.69
N LYS A 106 7.17 10.49 4.35
CA LYS A 106 8.02 10.01 5.45
C LYS A 106 7.13 9.50 6.59
N GLY A 107 7.54 8.41 7.23
CA GLY A 107 6.80 7.83 8.35
C GLY A 107 5.70 6.83 7.97
N MET A 108 5.74 6.26 6.78
CA MET A 108 4.71 5.27 6.37
C MET A 108 4.77 3.97 7.18
N PHE A 109 5.88 3.72 7.88
CA PHE A 109 6.19 2.49 8.59
C PHE A 109 6.62 2.78 10.04
N TYR A 110 5.90 3.63 10.77
CA TYR A 110 6.17 3.75 12.21
C TYR A 110 5.84 2.41 12.87
N GLU A 111 6.80 1.82 13.60
CA GLU A 111 6.61 0.65 14.49
C GLU A 111 6.37 -0.72 13.81
N ASP A 112 7.02 -1.01 12.66
CA ASP A 112 6.97 -2.37 12.05
C ASP A 112 8.12 -3.31 12.48
N GLY A 113 8.99 -2.87 13.40
CA GLY A 113 10.16 -3.63 13.85
C GLY A 113 11.34 -3.69 12.88
N ASN A 114 11.23 -3.06 11.69
CA ASN A 114 12.26 -3.06 10.64
C ASN A 114 12.84 -1.65 10.43
N GLU A 115 13.05 -0.89 11.50
CA GLU A 115 13.47 0.52 11.44
C GLU A 115 14.81 0.73 10.73
N ASP A 116 15.71 -0.24 10.83
CA ASP A 116 17.04 -0.21 10.20
C ASP A 116 17.01 -0.47 8.70
N MET A 117 15.89 -0.97 8.17
CA MET A 117 15.76 -1.33 6.76
C MET A 117 15.37 -0.10 5.92
N PRO A 118 15.98 0.11 4.73
CA PRO A 118 15.56 1.18 3.82
C PRO A 118 14.10 1.02 3.37
N SER A 119 13.41 2.12 3.05
CA SER A 119 12.01 2.06 2.61
C SER A 119 11.82 1.20 1.35
N THR A 120 12.81 1.16 0.46
CA THR A 120 12.84 0.34 -0.76
C THR A 120 12.85 -1.16 -0.45
N GLU A 121 13.25 -1.58 0.74
CA GLU A 121 13.26 -3.00 1.13
C GLU A 121 12.08 -3.30 2.06
N ARG A 122 11.69 -2.33 2.90
CA ARG A 122 10.54 -2.44 3.80
C ARG A 122 9.22 -2.58 3.07
N ILE A 123 9.03 -1.89 1.94
CA ILE A 123 7.81 -1.99 1.14
C ILE A 123 7.54 -3.44 0.71
N PRO A 124 8.46 -4.11 -0.02
CA PRO A 124 8.24 -5.48 -0.44
C PRO A 124 8.18 -6.44 0.74
N ALA A 125 9.01 -6.26 1.78
CA ALA A 125 8.94 -7.09 2.98
C ALA A 125 7.57 -7.00 3.68
N ALA A 126 7.05 -5.79 3.92
CA ALA A 126 5.76 -5.59 4.57
C ALA A 126 4.56 -6.08 3.74
N LEU A 127 4.64 -5.98 2.41
CA LEU A 127 3.63 -6.52 1.51
C LEU A 127 3.66 -8.06 1.48
N MET A 128 4.85 -8.65 1.51
CA MET A 128 5.04 -10.10 1.48
C MET A 128 4.80 -10.80 2.79
N GLU A 129 4.79 -10.10 3.94
CA GLU A 129 4.69 -10.71 5.28
C GLU A 129 3.63 -11.82 5.40
N PRO A 130 2.39 -11.68 4.88
CA PRO A 130 1.37 -12.73 4.97
C PRO A 130 1.63 -13.95 4.07
N PHE A 131 2.61 -13.86 3.16
CA PHE A 131 2.93 -14.81 2.10
C PHE A 131 4.38 -15.31 2.20
N LEU A 132 5.10 -15.00 3.29
CA LEU A 132 6.42 -15.56 3.53
C LEU A 132 6.33 -17.04 3.92
N ASP A 133 7.42 -17.79 3.72
CA ASP A 133 7.54 -19.23 4.04
C ASP A 133 6.63 -20.19 3.25
N GLU A 134 5.84 -19.70 2.31
CA GLU A 134 4.91 -20.53 1.52
C GLU A 134 5.50 -21.03 0.19
N GLY A 135 6.78 -20.74 -0.09
CA GLY A 135 7.45 -21.14 -1.33
C GLY A 135 7.11 -20.28 -2.55
N HIS A 136 6.54 -19.09 -2.33
CA HIS A 136 6.34 -18.07 -3.36
C HIS A 136 7.67 -17.50 -3.85
N ILE A 137 7.64 -16.99 -5.07
CA ILE A 137 8.74 -16.29 -5.73
C ILE A 137 8.31 -14.85 -5.92
N LEU A 138 9.09 -13.93 -5.37
CA LEU A 138 8.85 -12.49 -5.50
C LEU A 138 9.61 -11.93 -6.70
N PHE A 139 8.90 -11.24 -7.59
CA PHE A 139 9.44 -10.46 -8.69
C PHE A 139 9.38 -8.98 -8.34
N THR A 140 10.50 -8.29 -8.49
CA THR A 140 10.58 -6.84 -8.29
C THR A 140 11.39 -6.17 -9.39
N ASP A 141 11.12 -4.88 -9.59
CA ASP A 141 11.99 -4.05 -10.41
C ASP A 141 13.29 -3.68 -9.66
N ASN A 142 14.18 -2.99 -10.35
CA ASN A 142 15.45 -2.53 -9.81
C ASN A 142 15.34 -1.52 -8.66
N TYR A 143 14.17 -0.91 -8.44
CA TYR A 143 13.97 0.07 -7.37
C TYR A 143 13.89 -0.62 -6.01
N TYR A 144 13.39 -1.86 -5.97
CA TYR A 144 13.28 -2.66 -4.74
C TYR A 144 14.44 -3.65 -4.56
N THR A 145 15.10 -4.08 -5.64
CA THR A 145 16.12 -5.14 -5.58
C THR A 145 17.40 -4.69 -4.87
N SER A 146 17.74 -5.35 -3.76
CA SER A 146 19.02 -5.17 -3.05
C SER A 146 19.53 -6.48 -2.44
N PRO A 147 20.85 -6.63 -2.19
CA PRO A 147 21.41 -7.84 -1.57
C PRO A 147 20.84 -8.13 -0.17
N SER A 148 20.53 -7.10 0.62
CA SER A 148 19.93 -7.24 1.95
C SER A 148 18.50 -7.79 1.85
N LEU A 149 17.69 -7.26 0.94
CA LEU A 149 16.33 -7.78 0.71
C LEU A 149 16.36 -9.24 0.22
N VAL A 150 17.26 -9.58 -0.70
CA VAL A 150 17.44 -10.96 -1.18
C VAL A 150 17.78 -11.89 -0.01
N THR A 151 18.71 -11.49 0.86
CA THR A 151 19.12 -12.31 2.02
C THR A 151 17.95 -12.50 3.00
N PHE A 152 17.19 -11.43 3.27
CA PHE A 152 16.01 -11.48 4.13
C PHE A 152 14.97 -12.46 3.58
N LEU A 153 14.60 -12.35 2.30
CA LEU A 153 13.56 -13.18 1.70
C LEU A 153 14.00 -14.65 1.52
N LEU A 154 15.27 -14.89 1.17
CA LEU A 154 15.82 -16.25 1.13
C LEU A 154 15.80 -16.94 2.50
N GLY A 155 16.04 -16.19 3.58
CA GLY A 155 15.90 -16.69 4.95
C GLY A 155 14.47 -17.08 5.34
N ARG A 156 13.47 -16.63 4.57
CA ARG A 156 12.03 -16.87 4.74
C ARG A 156 11.46 -17.73 3.59
N HIS A 157 12.28 -18.59 3.00
CA HIS A 157 11.93 -19.49 1.88
C HIS A 157 11.22 -18.81 0.70
N THR A 158 11.55 -17.54 0.43
CA THR A 158 10.92 -16.72 -0.61
C THR A 158 12.00 -16.19 -1.55
N PRO A 159 12.33 -16.86 -2.67
CA PRO A 159 13.33 -16.35 -3.59
C PRO A 159 12.89 -15.01 -4.24
N LEU A 160 13.83 -14.08 -4.39
CA LEU A 160 13.63 -12.84 -5.15
C LEU A 160 14.27 -12.97 -6.53
N TRP A 161 13.52 -12.60 -7.57
CA TRP A 161 13.99 -12.50 -8.95
C TRP A 161 13.88 -11.05 -9.44
N ASP A 162 14.90 -10.60 -10.15
CA ASP A 162 14.87 -9.33 -10.87
C ASP A 162 14.19 -9.51 -12.23
N SER A 163 13.20 -8.68 -12.51
CA SER A 163 12.46 -8.65 -13.79
C SER A 163 12.97 -7.57 -14.73
#